data_AF-A0A954ZCY0-F1
#
_entry.id   AF-A0A954ZCY0-F1
#
_cell.length_a   1.000
_cell.length_b   1.000
_cell.length_c   1.000
_cell.angle_alpha   90.00
_cell.angle_beta   90.00
_cell.angle_gamma   90.00
#
_symmetry.space_group_name_H-M   'P 1'
#
loop_
_entity.id
_entity.type
_entity.pdbx_description
1 polymer ?
#
loop_
_entity_poly.entity_id
_entity_poly.type
_entity_poly.pdbx_seq_one_letter_code
_entity_poly.pdbx_strand_id
1 'polypeptide(L)'
;QLRVAGEGLPALICDAIGAERAEAAEAAVLQELSPQMARLRLSCTLPYSPGYCGMALTEQRKLFGLFGDQSAGVSLSETCLMRPLKSISGLIGVASESLVVAHGSPCDRCELHQCAMRR
;
A
#
# COMPACT_ATOMS: atom_id res chain seq x y z
N GLN A 1 6.03 14.46 17.59
CA GLN A 1 6.02 15.78 18.25
C GLN A 1 4.86 15.90 19.24
N LEU A 2 3.61 15.52 18.91
CA LEU A 2 2.47 15.56 19.85
C LEU A 2 2.54 14.59 21.05
N ARG A 3 3.12 13.39 20.89
CA ARG A 3 3.20 12.38 21.97
C ARG A 3 4.04 12.80 23.18
N VAL A 4 4.89 13.82 23.06
CA VAL A 4 5.78 14.29 24.13
C VAL A 4 5.10 15.36 25.00
N ALA A 5 3.99 15.96 24.54
CA ALA A 5 3.32 17.08 25.20
C ALA A 5 2.15 16.69 26.13
N GLY A 6 1.93 15.40 26.40
CA GLY A 6 0.73 14.94 27.15
C GLY A 6 -0.56 14.94 26.31
N GLU A 7 -0.47 15.27 25.02
CA GLU A 7 -1.59 15.35 24.08
C GLU A 7 -1.87 14.01 23.38
N GLY A 8 -2.24 13.00 24.17
CA GLY A 8 -2.49 11.64 23.67
C GLY A 8 -3.62 11.55 22.63
N LEU A 9 -4.74 12.24 22.87
CA LEU A 9 -5.89 12.23 21.96
C LEU A 9 -5.59 12.94 20.63
N PRO A 10 -5.05 14.18 20.58
CA PRO A 10 -4.63 14.80 19.32
C PRO A 10 -3.62 13.95 18.55
N ALA A 11 -2.65 13.34 19.24
CA ALA A 11 -1.68 12.45 18.59
C ALA A 11 -2.34 11.23 17.93
N LEU A 12 -3.34 10.63 18.58
CA LEU A 12 -4.11 9.51 18.02
C LEU A 12 -4.94 9.93 16.81
N ILE A 13 -5.59 11.10 16.87
CA ILE A 13 -6.37 11.65 15.76
C ILE A 13 -5.46 11.89 14.55
N CYS A 14 -4.30 12.53 14.74
CA CYS A 14 -3.34 12.75 13.65
C CYS A 14 -2.81 11.42 13.08
N ASP A 15 -2.59 10.41 13.92
CA ASP A 15 -2.14 9.08 13.49
C ASP A 15 -3.18 8.38 12.61
N ALA A 16 -4.46 8.46 12.98
CA ALA A 16 -5.58 7.94 12.19
C ALA A 16 -5.73 8.69 10.87
N ILE A 17 -5.71 10.03 10.88
CA ILE A 17 -5.77 10.84 9.66
C ILE A 17 -4.60 10.49 8.73
N GLY A 18 -3.39 10.33 9.27
CA GLY A 18 -2.23 9.94 8.47
C GLY A 18 -2.40 8.59 7.78
N ALA A 19 -2.95 7.60 8.49
CA ALA A 19 -3.23 6.28 7.91
C ALA A 19 -4.24 6.37 6.75
N GLU A 20 -5.39 7.00 7.01
CA GLU A 20 -6.45 7.19 6.00
C GLU A 20 -5.96 7.95 4.77
N ARG A 21 -5.08 8.96 4.96
CA ARG A 21 -4.49 9.70 3.83
C ARG A 21 -3.55 8.86 2.99
N ALA A 22 -2.78 7.96 3.59
CA ALA A 22 -1.92 7.05 2.85
C ALA A 22 -2.77 6.07 2.01
N GLU A 23 -3.82 5.49 2.59
CA GLU A 23 -4.76 4.60 1.88
C GLU A 23 -5.52 5.34 0.76
N ALA A 24 -5.98 6.56 1.02
CA ALA A 24 -6.65 7.38 0.02
C ALA A 24 -5.74 7.73 -1.17
N ALA A 25 -4.43 7.90 -0.94
CA ALA A 25 -3.48 8.14 -2.02
C ALA A 25 -3.33 6.93 -2.95
N GLU A 26 -3.26 5.71 -2.40
CA GLU A 26 -3.26 4.48 -3.20
C GLU A 26 -4.57 4.32 -4.00
N ALA A 27 -5.71 4.57 -3.37
CA ALA A 27 -7.01 4.54 -4.04
C ALA A 27 -7.09 5.55 -5.20
N ALA A 28 -6.56 6.76 -5.01
CA ALA A 28 -6.52 7.79 -6.04
C ALA A 28 -5.66 7.38 -7.25
N VAL A 29 -4.53 6.69 -7.03
CA VAL A 29 -3.71 6.14 -8.11
C VAL A 29 -4.50 5.14 -8.96
N LEU A 30 -5.23 4.22 -8.33
CA LEU A 30 -6.10 3.28 -9.05
C LEU A 30 -7.24 3.98 -9.79
N GLN A 31 -7.86 4.97 -9.16
CA GLN A 31 -8.95 5.75 -9.77
C GLN A 31 -8.49 6.47 -11.04
N GLU A 32 -7.25 6.98 -11.06
CA GLU A 32 -6.67 7.63 -12.23
C GLU A 32 -6.18 6.62 -13.29
N LEU A 33 -5.56 5.52 -12.87
CA LEU A 33 -4.96 4.53 -13.78
C LEU A 33 -6.03 3.68 -14.50
N SER A 34 -7.10 3.30 -13.79
CA SER A 34 -8.07 2.31 -14.31
C SER A 34 -8.78 2.77 -15.61
N PRO A 35 -9.27 4.03 -15.74
CA PRO A 35 -9.86 4.50 -16.99
C PRO A 35 -8.87 4.51 -18.16
N GLN A 36 -7.59 4.77 -17.88
CA GLN A 36 -6.54 4.78 -18.90
C GLN A 36 -6.27 3.35 -19.41
N MET A 37 -6.20 2.37 -18.51
CA MET A 37 -6.01 0.97 -18.87
C MET A 37 -7.24 0.39 -19.60
N ALA A 38 -8.45 0.79 -19.19
CA ALA A 38 -9.69 0.35 -19.84
C ALA A 38 -9.75 0.75 -21.33
N ARG A 39 -9.23 1.93 -21.70
CA ARG A 39 -9.12 2.37 -23.11
C ARG A 39 -8.23 1.44 -23.95
N LEU A 40 -7.31 0.73 -23.31
CA LEU A 40 -6.40 -0.24 -23.93
C LEU A 40 -6.94 -1.68 -23.84
N ARG A 41 -8.17 -1.91 -23.36
CA ARG A 41 -8.74 -3.24 -23.05
C ARG A 41 -7.92 -4.02 -22.02
N LEU A 42 -7.33 -3.29 -21.06
CA LEU A 42 -6.60 -3.82 -19.92
C LEU A 42 -7.31 -3.48 -18.61
N SER A 43 -7.02 -4.25 -17.57
CA SER A 43 -7.53 -4.08 -16.22
C SER A 43 -6.40 -4.08 -15.20
N CYS A 44 -6.60 -3.37 -14.10
CA CYS A 44 -5.67 -3.31 -12.98
C CYS A 44 -6.00 -4.38 -11.93
N THR A 45 -5.00 -5.04 -11.36
CA THR A 45 -5.19 -5.87 -10.17
C THR A 45 -5.44 -4.99 -8.94
N LEU A 46 -5.83 -5.62 -7.82
CA LEU A 46 -5.72 -4.95 -6.52
C LEU A 46 -4.25 -4.65 -6.19
N PRO A 47 -3.97 -3.59 -5.40
CA PRO A 47 -2.62 -3.28 -4.97
C PRO A 47 -2.10 -4.41 -4.09
N TYR A 48 -0.83 -4.75 -4.27
CA TYR A 48 -0.16 -5.78 -3.49
C TYR A 48 1.20 -5.31 -3.01
N SER A 49 1.46 -5.50 -1.71
CA SER A 49 2.53 -4.78 -1.01
C SER A 49 3.41 -5.73 -0.20
N PRO A 50 4.72 -5.46 -0.08
CA PRO A 50 5.60 -6.21 0.82
C PRO A 50 5.08 -6.26 2.26
N GLY A 51 5.13 -7.44 2.87
CA GLY A 51 4.54 -7.69 4.19
C GLY A 51 3.10 -8.22 4.15
N TYR A 52 2.44 -8.24 2.99
CA TYR A 52 1.11 -8.84 2.80
C TYR A 52 1.17 -10.22 2.14
N CYS A 53 0.23 -11.08 2.51
CA CYS A 53 -0.10 -12.37 1.87
C CYS A 53 1.12 -13.20 1.42
N GLY A 54 2.14 -13.36 2.28
CA GLY A 54 3.32 -14.18 2.00
C GLY A 54 4.47 -13.45 1.30
N MET A 55 4.30 -12.20 0.85
CA MET A 55 5.41 -11.38 0.37
C MET A 55 6.25 -10.92 1.55
N ALA A 56 7.54 -11.27 1.55
CA ALA A 56 8.46 -10.85 2.61
C ALA A 56 8.60 -9.33 2.66
N LEU A 57 8.62 -8.74 3.86
CA LEU A 57 8.81 -7.29 4.04
C LEU A 57 10.13 -6.78 3.41
N THR A 58 11.15 -7.64 3.35
CA THR A 58 12.44 -7.33 2.72
C THR A 58 12.35 -7.03 1.23
N GLU A 59 11.30 -7.48 0.53
CA GLU A 59 11.03 -7.15 -0.87
C GLU A 59 10.79 -5.64 -1.07
N GLN A 60 10.48 -4.90 0.00
CA GLN A 60 10.35 -3.45 -0.04
C GLN A 60 11.65 -2.76 -0.48
N ARG A 61 12.82 -3.36 -0.21
CA ARG A 61 14.11 -2.83 -0.71
C ARG A 61 14.18 -2.88 -2.23
N LYS A 62 13.72 -3.98 -2.83
CA LYS A 62 13.70 -4.12 -4.29
C LYS A 62 12.71 -3.13 -4.91
N LEU A 63 11.52 -3.01 -4.31
CA LEU A 63 10.50 -2.05 -4.73
C LEU A 63 11.03 -0.60 -4.69
N PHE A 64 11.66 -0.19 -3.58
CA PHE A 64 12.27 1.15 -3.48
C PHE A 64 13.41 1.36 -4.49
N GLY A 65 14.17 0.30 -4.80
CA GLY A 65 15.19 0.33 -5.84
C GLY A 65 14.64 0.68 -7.23
N LEU A 66 13.37 0.40 -7.53
CA LEU A 66 12.74 0.76 -8.81
C LEU A 66 12.50 2.27 -8.94
N PHE A 67 12.32 2.97 -7.82
CA PHE A 67 12.06 4.41 -7.80
C PHE A 67 13.35 5.25 -7.71
N GLY A 68 14.48 4.64 -7.33
CA GLY A 68 15.72 5.38 -7.08
C GLY A 68 15.51 6.50 -6.06
N ASP A 69 15.82 7.74 -6.44
CA ASP A 69 15.62 8.92 -5.59
C ASP A 69 14.17 9.45 -5.59
N GLN A 70 13.27 8.86 -6.38
CA GLN A 70 11.88 9.32 -6.57
C GLN A 70 10.88 8.64 -5.62
N SER A 71 11.23 8.51 -4.34
CA SER A 71 10.40 7.83 -3.33
C SER A 71 9.34 8.72 -2.67
N ALA A 72 9.02 9.88 -3.26
CA ALA A 72 8.10 10.88 -2.69
C ALA A 72 8.48 11.31 -1.25
N GLY A 73 9.78 11.33 -0.93
CA GLY A 73 10.27 11.69 0.40
C GLY A 73 10.13 10.57 1.45
N VAL A 74 9.75 9.36 1.04
CA VAL A 74 9.69 8.18 1.92
C VAL A 74 11.05 7.46 1.91
N SER A 75 11.50 6.98 3.07
CA SER A 75 12.74 6.21 3.23
C SER A 75 12.48 4.89 3.96
N LEU A 76 13.41 3.93 3.84
CA LEU A 76 13.35 2.67 4.57
C LEU A 76 14.38 2.63 5.70
N SER A 77 13.98 2.08 6.84
CA SER A 77 14.92 1.71 7.91
C SER A 77 15.74 0.47 7.55
N GLU A 78 16.70 0.12 8.39
CA GLU A 78 17.43 -1.15 8.33
C GLU A 78 16.51 -2.37 8.46
N THR A 79 15.37 -2.22 9.13
CA THR A 79 14.33 -3.24 9.28
C THR A 79 13.24 -3.17 8.21
N CYS A 80 13.45 -2.41 7.13
CA CYS A 80 12.51 -2.23 6.02
C CYS A 80 11.19 -1.54 6.40
N LEU A 81 11.13 -0.81 7.52
CA LEU A 81 9.98 0.02 7.84
C LEU A 81 10.06 1.36 7.12
N MET A 82 8.92 1.84 6.61
CA MET A 82 8.83 3.14 5.96
C MET A 82 8.89 4.30 6.96
N ARG A 83 9.50 5.40 6.51
CA ARG A 83 9.55 6.69 7.20
C ARG A 83 9.18 7.79 6.21
N PRO A 84 8.08 8.52 6.42
CA PRO A 84 7.13 8.45 7.55
C PRO A 84 6.43 7.09 7.72
N LEU A 85 5.95 6.78 8.94
CA LEU A 85 5.29 5.49 9.22
C LEU A 85 3.95 5.36 8.48
N LYS A 86 3.23 6.47 8.33
CA LYS A 86 2.00 6.55 7.55
C LYS A 86 2.36 6.76 6.09
N SER A 87 2.73 5.67 5.45
CA SER A 87 3.11 5.60 4.04
C SER A 87 2.69 4.24 3.50
N ILE A 88 2.50 4.17 2.19
CA ILE A 88 2.17 2.95 1.46
C ILE A 88 3.16 2.79 0.32
N SER A 89 3.51 1.53 0.03
CA SER A 89 4.20 1.14 -1.20
C SER A 89 3.59 -0.16 -1.67
N GLY A 90 3.41 -0.33 -2.97
CA GLY A 90 2.85 -1.56 -3.52
C GLY A 90 3.04 -1.66 -5.02
N LEU A 91 2.50 -2.73 -5.58
CA LEU A 91 2.48 -3.07 -6.98
C LEU A 91 1.03 -3.16 -7.44
N ILE A 92 0.76 -2.62 -8.63
CA ILE A 92 -0.51 -2.80 -9.32
C ILE A 92 -0.18 -3.51 -10.64
N GLY A 93 -0.65 -4.74 -10.79
CA GLY A 93 -0.52 -5.48 -12.04
C GLY A 93 -1.49 -4.94 -13.09
N VAL A 94 -1.09 -4.99 -14.35
CA VAL A 94 -1.95 -4.66 -15.50
C VAL A 94 -1.95 -5.85 -16.45
N ALA A 95 -3.14 -6.34 -16.80
CA ALA A 95 -3.30 -7.47 -17.71
C ALA A 95 -4.61 -7.35 -18.50
N SER A 96 -4.85 -8.26 -19.45
CA SER A 96 -6.15 -8.34 -20.12
C SER A 96 -7.26 -8.61 -19.10
N GLU A 97 -8.45 -8.07 -19.36
CA GLU A 97 -9.61 -8.20 -18.47
C GLU A 97 -9.93 -9.66 -18.14
N SER A 98 -9.75 -10.58 -19.10
CA SER A 98 -9.93 -12.03 -18.89
C SER A 98 -9.00 -12.66 -17.84
N LEU A 99 -7.87 -12.02 -17.53
CA LEU A 99 -6.88 -12.50 -16.55
C LEU A 99 -7.02 -11.81 -15.20
N VAL A 100 -7.75 -10.69 -15.13
CA VAL A 100 -8.00 -9.94 -13.90
C VAL A 100 -9.39 -10.28 -13.38
N VAL A 101 -9.46 -11.13 -12.36
CA VAL A 101 -10.73 -11.50 -11.74
C VAL A 101 -11.30 -10.33 -10.95
N ALA A 102 -12.57 -10.00 -11.21
CA ALA A 102 -13.31 -8.94 -10.51
C ALA A 102 -13.41 -9.20 -9.00
N HIS A 103 -13.46 -8.10 -8.25
CA HIS A 103 -13.01 -7.96 -6.87
C HIS A 103 -13.70 -8.82 -5.81
N GLY A 104 -12.84 -9.42 -4.96
CA GLY A 104 -13.05 -9.68 -3.53
C GLY A 104 -11.88 -9.05 -2.75
N SER A 105 -11.81 -9.19 -1.43
CA SER A 105 -10.65 -8.74 -0.66
C SER A 105 -9.41 -9.57 -1.03
N PRO A 106 -8.19 -8.99 -1.14
CA PRO A 106 -6.96 -9.78 -1.25
C PRO A 106 -6.83 -10.77 -0.08
N CYS A 107 -7.46 -10.46 1.06
CA CYS A 107 -7.53 -11.35 2.20
C CYS A 107 -8.28 -12.64 1.85
N ASP A 108 -9.32 -12.62 1.03
CA ASP A 108 -10.17 -13.80 0.75
C ASP A 108 -9.38 -14.97 0.15
N ARG A 109 -8.23 -14.69 -0.46
CA ARG A 109 -7.35 -15.67 -1.12
C ARG A 109 -5.97 -15.77 -0.45
N CYS A 110 -5.79 -15.11 0.69
CA CYS A 110 -4.53 -15.07 1.42
C CYS A 110 -4.34 -16.33 2.28
N GLU A 111 -3.24 -17.06 2.04
CA GLU A 111 -2.88 -18.29 2.76
C GLU A 111 -2.40 -18.04 4.20
N LEU A 112 -2.24 -16.79 4.63
CA LEU A 112 -1.88 -16.47 6.01
C LEU A 112 -3.08 -16.68 6.94
N HIS A 113 -3.21 -17.88 7.49
CA HIS A 113 -4.35 -18.29 8.31
C HIS A 113 -4.53 -17.45 9.59
N GLN A 114 -3.44 -16.99 10.21
CA GLN A 114 -3.46 -16.22 11.47
C GLN A 114 -3.01 -14.78 11.24
N CYS A 115 -3.75 -14.03 10.44
CA CYS A 115 -3.46 -12.62 10.17
C CYS A 115 -4.28 -11.71 11.10
N ALA A 116 -3.62 -10.98 12.00
CA ALA A 116 -4.26 -10.02 12.91
C ALA A 116 -4.92 -8.82 12.20
N MET A 117 -4.60 -8.62 10.92
CA MET A 117 -5.10 -7.51 10.10
C MET A 117 -6.21 -7.92 9.14
N ARG A 118 -6.59 -9.21 9.11
CA ARG A 118 -7.66 -9.73 8.25
C ARG A 118 -9.00 -9.19 8.74
N ARG A 119 -9.73 -8.51 7.86
CA ARG A 119 -11.11 -8.04 8.08
C ARG A 119 -12.09 -9.06 7.54
#